data_AF-A0A6G3DDV7-F1
#
_entry.id   AF-A0A6G3DDV7-F1
#
_cell.length_a   1.000
_cell.length_b   1.000
_cell.length_c   1.000
_cell.angle_alpha   90.00
_cell.angle_beta   90.00
_cell.angle_gamma   90.00
#
_symmetry.space_group_name_H-M   'P 1'
#
loop_
_entity.id
_entity.type
_entity.pdbx_description
1 polymer ?
#
loop_
_entity_poly.entity_id
_entity_poly.type
_entity_poly.pdbx_seq_one_letter_code
_entity_poly.pdbx_strand_id
1 'polypeptide(L)'
;NRLTAATGLRLPATLIFDHPNSTLLAERIRLEILPEGAATELDDPEENAFREAVSAIPMSRFREAGLLDVVLQLAGPKRQQETAVEGEETESIDEMDVDNLIRMALDGKDS
;
A
#
# COMPACT_ATOMS: atom_id res chain seq x y z
N ASN A 1 -16.59 4.80 2.35
CA ASN A 1 -15.13 4.64 2.27
C ASN A 1 -14.62 4.56 0.83
N ARG A 2 -14.73 5.65 0.05
CA ARG A 2 -14.23 5.70 -1.33
C ARG A 2 -12.69 5.68 -1.39
N LEU A 3 -12.03 6.26 -0.39
CA LEU A 3 -10.57 6.25 -0.24
C LEU A 3 -10.05 4.83 0.00
N THR A 4 -10.57 4.11 1.00
CA THR A 4 -10.24 2.70 1.25
C THR A 4 -10.44 1.82 0.01
N ALA A 5 -11.50 2.05 -0.75
CA ALA A 5 -11.76 1.30 -1.98
C ALA A 5 -10.79 1.63 -3.12
N ALA A 6 -10.27 2.87 -3.15
CA ALA A 6 -9.33 3.33 -4.17
C ALA A 6 -7.87 3.00 -3.83
N THR A 7 -7.50 2.98 -2.54
CA THR A 7 -6.12 2.77 -2.07
C THR A 7 -5.84 1.34 -1.64
N GLY A 8 -6.87 0.53 -1.35
CA GLY A 8 -6.71 -0.79 -0.74
C GLY A 8 -6.34 -0.74 0.75
N LEU A 9 -6.05 0.44 1.29
CA LEU A 9 -5.66 0.63 2.69
C LEU A 9 -6.88 0.68 3.61
N ARG A 10 -6.80 0.00 4.75
CA ARG A 10 -7.78 0.10 5.85
C ARG A 10 -7.64 1.45 6.55
N LEU A 11 -8.16 2.50 5.93
CA LEU A 11 -8.20 3.85 6.48
C LEU A 11 -9.43 4.01 7.40
N PRO A 12 -9.24 4.27 8.72
CA PRO A 12 -10.34 4.67 9.61
C PRO A 12 -11.08 5.89 9.07
N ALA A 13 -12.40 5.89 9.13
CA ALA A 13 -13.22 7.01 8.66
C ALA A 13 -12.99 8.31 9.45
N THR A 14 -12.36 8.23 10.63
CA THR A 14 -12.00 9.36 11.49
C THR A 14 -10.72 10.08 11.06
N LEU A 15 -9.90 9.50 10.19
CA LEU A 15 -8.62 10.10 9.76
C LEU A 15 -8.78 11.48 9.10
N ILE A 16 -9.94 11.75 8.49
CA ILE A 16 -10.24 13.07 7.91
C ILE A 16 -10.39 14.16 8.98
N PHE A 17 -10.77 13.78 10.21
CA PHE A 17 -10.92 14.69 11.33
C PHE A 17 -9.59 14.89 12.08
N ASP A 18 -8.75 13.86 12.15
CA ASP A 18 -7.43 13.94 12.79
C ASP A 18 -6.39 14.67 11.91
N HIS A 19 -6.61 14.67 10.58
CA HIS A 19 -5.77 15.33 9.60
C HIS A 19 -6.58 16.31 8.73
N PRO A 20 -6.85 17.55 9.21
CA PRO A 20 -7.58 18.55 8.45
C PRO A 20 -6.84 19.03 7.19
N ASN A 21 -5.54 18.71 7.07
CA ASN A 21 -4.75 18.98 5.87
C ASN A 21 -4.83 17.78 4.90
N SER A 22 -5.74 17.88 3.94
CA SER A 22 -5.94 16.87 2.90
C SER A 22 -4.71 16.61 2.04
N THR A 23 -3.83 17.61 1.87
CA THR A 23 -2.62 17.50 1.04
C THR A 23 -1.58 16.62 1.74
N LEU A 24 -1.34 16.84 3.03
CA LEU A 24 -0.43 16.00 3.82
C LEU A 24 -0.92 14.56 3.93
N LEU A 25 -2.24 14.35 4.07
CA LEU A 25 -2.82 13.02 4.07
C LEU A 25 -2.64 12.32 2.72
N ALA A 26 -2.84 13.03 1.61
CA ALA A 26 -2.64 12.49 0.26
C ALA A 26 -1.17 12.14 -0.01
N GLU A 27 -0.22 12.97 0.44
CA GLU A 27 1.22 12.66 0.33
C GLU A 27 1.60 11.44 1.17
N ARG A 28 1.10 11.33 2.39
CA ARG A 28 1.35 10.16 3.25
C ARG A 28 0.81 8.87 2.63
N ILE A 29 -0.42 8.90 2.15
CA ILE A 29 -1.05 7.76 1.45
C ILE A 29 -0.28 7.43 0.16
N ARG A 30 0.20 8.45 -0.56
CA ARG A 30 1.02 8.26 -1.76
C ARG A 30 2.33 7.55 -1.43
N LEU A 31 2.98 7.92 -0.32
CA LEU A 31 4.19 7.27 0.16
C LEU A 31 3.94 5.83 0.63
N GLU A 32 2.80 5.54 1.26
CA GLU A 32 2.44 4.20 1.73
C GLU A 32 2.08 3.22 0.60
N ILE A 33 1.56 3.72 -0.54
CA ILE A 33 1.13 2.88 -1.68
C ILE A 33 2.25 2.67 -2.69
N LEU A 34 3.24 3.55 -2.74
CA LEU A 34 4.34 3.44 -3.69
C LEU A 34 5.43 2.50 -3.14
N PRO A 35 5.94 1.56 -3.95
CA PRO A 35 7.11 0.78 -3.54
C PRO A 35 8.31 1.69 -3.25
N GLU A 36 9.07 1.37 -2.19
CA GLU A 36 10.30 2.09 -1.84
C GLU A 36 11.24 2.12 -3.06
N GLY A 37 11.58 3.33 -3.52
CA GLY A 37 12.38 3.57 -4.73
C GLY A 37 11.62 4.26 -5.88
N ALA A 38 10.29 4.16 -5.91
CA ALA A 38 9.50 4.78 -6.99
C ALA A 38 9.48 6.32 -6.90
N ALA A 39 9.70 6.93 -5.71
CA ALA A 39 9.68 8.38 -5.55
C ALA A 39 10.73 9.11 -6.41
N THR A 40 11.89 8.50 -6.68
CA THR A 40 12.93 9.10 -7.52
C THR A 40 12.67 8.89 -9.02
N GLU A 41 11.95 7.83 -9.40
CA GLU A 41 11.52 7.56 -10.78
C GLU A 41 10.28 8.38 -11.18
N LEU A 42 9.47 8.83 -10.21
CA LEU A 42 8.27 9.65 -10.44
C LEU A 42 8.57 11.08 -10.94
N ASP A 43 9.81 11.57 -10.82
CA ASP A 43 10.18 12.92 -11.28
C ASP A 43 10.77 12.91 -12.70
N ASP A 44 10.82 11.75 -13.36
CA ASP A 44 11.21 11.69 -14.77
C ASP A 44 10.07 12.28 -15.65
N PRO A 45 10.33 13.38 -16.38
CA PRO A 45 9.30 14.01 -17.20
C PRO A 45 8.85 13.13 -18.37
N GLU A 46 9.70 12.26 -18.91
CA GLU A 46 9.35 11.35 -20.01
C GLU A 46 8.43 10.23 -19.51
N GLU A 47 8.78 9.61 -18.38
CA GLU A 47 7.96 8.59 -17.72
C GLU A 47 6.59 9.16 -17.29
N ASN A 48 6.55 10.39 -16.78
CA ASN A 48 5.30 11.06 -16.41
C ASN A 48 4.41 11.30 -17.64
N ALA A 49 4.99 11.81 -18.73
CA ALA A 49 4.25 12.02 -19.98
C ALA A 49 3.73 10.70 -20.56
N PHE A 50 4.54 9.64 -20.50
CA PHE A 50 4.13 8.30 -20.91
C PHE A 50 2.97 7.78 -20.06
N ARG A 51 3.06 7.88 -18.74
CA ARG A 51 2.03 7.44 -17.80
C ARG A 51 0.71 8.19 -18.02
N GLU A 52 0.77 9.50 -18.24
CA GLU A 52 -0.40 10.31 -18.56
C GLU A 52 -1.05 9.83 -19.87
N ALA A 53 -0.26 9.68 -20.94
CA ALA A 53 -0.76 9.19 -22.23
C ALA A 53 -1.38 7.79 -22.13
N VAL A 54 -0.75 6.87 -21.40
CA VAL A 54 -1.27 5.51 -21.14
C VAL A 54 -2.57 5.56 -20.36
N SER A 55 -2.67 6.41 -19.33
CA SER A 55 -3.88 6.55 -18.51
C SER A 55 -5.06 7.16 -19.26
N ALA A 56 -4.80 8.00 -20.26
CA ALA A 56 -5.82 8.61 -21.10
C ALA A 56 -6.42 7.63 -22.14
N ILE A 57 -5.75 6.50 -22.42
CA ILE A 57 -6.23 5.50 -23.37
C ILE A 57 -7.32 4.62 -22.71
N PRO A 58 -8.54 4.55 -23.28
CA PRO A 58 -9.59 3.67 -22.76
C PRO A 58 -9.21 2.18 -22.85
N MET A 59 -9.66 1.37 -21.88
CA MET A 59 -9.41 -0.09 -21.86
C MET A 59 -9.88 -0.82 -23.13
N SER A 60 -10.92 -0.33 -23.82
CA SER A 60 -11.37 -0.91 -25.10
C SER A 60 -10.31 -0.81 -26.18
N ARG A 61 -9.57 0.32 -26.26
CA ARG A 61 -8.49 0.52 -27.22
C ARG A 61 -7.33 -0.46 -26.99
N PHE A 62 -6.97 -0.72 -25.74
CA PHE A 62 -5.95 -1.73 -25.41
C PHE A 62 -6.38 -3.15 -25.80
N ARG A 63 -7.66 -3.49 -25.64
CA ARG A 63 -8.22 -4.79 -26.05
C ARG A 63 -8.27 -4.94 -27.57
N GLU A 64 -8.75 -3.92 -28.28
CA GLU A 64 -8.83 -3.89 -29.75
C GLU A 64 -7.44 -4.01 -30.38
N ALA A 65 -6.43 -3.38 -29.79
CA ALA A 65 -5.04 -3.46 -30.25
C ALA A 65 -4.31 -4.74 -29.81
N GLY A 66 -4.92 -5.59 -28.97
CA GLY A 66 -4.27 -6.78 -28.40
C GLY A 66 -3.11 -6.46 -27.45
N LEU A 67 -2.92 -5.20 -27.06
CA LEU A 67 -1.82 -4.75 -26.20
C LEU A 67 -2.07 -5.01 -24.71
N LEU A 68 -3.31 -5.24 -24.32
CA LEU A 68 -3.67 -5.41 -22.91
C LEU A 68 -2.87 -6.54 -22.24
N ASP A 69 -2.81 -7.70 -22.87
CA ASP A 69 -2.12 -8.86 -22.29
C ASP A 69 -0.61 -8.63 -22.22
N VAL A 70 -0.03 -7.95 -23.22
CA VAL A 70 1.39 -7.58 -23.26
C VAL A 70 1.73 -6.61 -22.14
N VAL A 71 0.92 -5.57 -21.93
CA VAL A 71 1.10 -4.60 -20.84
C VAL A 71 0.97 -5.29 -19.48
N LEU A 72 -0.02 -6.19 -19.31
CA LEU A 72 -0.20 -6.95 -18.07
C LEU A 72 0.97 -7.91 -17.82
N GLN A 73 1.55 -8.50 -18.86
CA GLN A 73 2.73 -9.34 -18.76
C GLN A 73 3.98 -8.52 -18.40
N LEU A 74 4.16 -7.35 -19.01
CA LEU A 74 5.27 -6.43 -18.74
C LEU A 74 5.20 -5.81 -17.34
N ALA A 75 4.01 -5.48 -16.86
CA ALA A 75 3.79 -4.99 -15.49
C ALA A 75 4.16 -6.03 -14.41
N GLY A 76 4.42 -7.28 -14.82
CA GLY A 76 4.64 -8.41 -13.94
C GLY A 76 3.36 -8.83 -13.21
N PRO A 77 3.32 -10.05 -12.64
CA PRO A 77 2.31 -10.33 -11.63
C PRO A 77 2.54 -9.29 -10.52
N LYS A 78 1.59 -8.34 -10.34
CA LYS A 78 1.48 -7.60 -9.07
C LYS A 78 1.66 -8.66 -8.00
N ARG A 79 2.78 -8.63 -7.25
CA ARG A 79 3.14 -9.62 -6.20
C ARG A 79 1.83 -10.10 -5.61
N GLN A 80 1.44 -11.30 -6.03
CA GLN A 80 0.09 -11.79 -5.80
C GLN A 80 -0.12 -11.71 -4.30
N GLN A 81 -1.00 -10.82 -3.85
CA GLN A 81 -1.54 -10.87 -2.51
C GLN A 81 -0.47 -10.92 -1.41
N GLU A 82 0.00 -9.76 -0.94
CA GLU A 82 0.15 -9.56 0.52
C GLU A 82 -1.26 -9.55 1.16
N THR A 83 -1.97 -10.65 0.94
CA THR A 83 -3.11 -11.14 1.69
C THR A 83 -2.88 -12.65 1.86
N ALA A 84 -1.70 -13.02 2.36
CA ALA A 84 -1.55 -14.18 3.21
C ALA A 84 -1.57 -13.64 4.63
N VAL A 85 -2.60 -14.03 5.36
CA VAL A 85 -2.90 -13.62 6.73
C VAL A 85 -2.08 -14.50 7.67
N GLU A 86 -1.10 -13.94 8.36
CA GLU A 86 -0.74 -14.28 9.75
C GLU A 86 -0.33 -12.92 10.36
N GLY A 87 -1.10 -12.27 11.23
CA GLY A 87 -1.62 -12.89 12.42
C GLY A 87 -0.51 -13.16 13.44
N GLU A 88 0.70 -12.64 13.27
CA GLU A 88 1.49 -12.28 14.45
C GLU A 88 0.90 -10.97 14.96
N GLU A 89 -0.09 -11.13 15.84
CA GLU A 89 -0.29 -10.20 16.92
C GLU A 89 1.10 -10.00 17.55
N THR A 90 1.83 -8.96 17.12
CA THR A 90 2.60 -8.21 18.08
C THR A 90 1.55 -7.62 19.02
N GLU A 91 1.08 -8.45 19.96
CA GLU A 91 0.27 -7.99 21.07
C GLU A 91 1.01 -6.76 21.60
N SER A 92 0.41 -5.58 21.36
CA SER A 92 0.97 -4.33 21.82
C SER A 92 1.22 -4.50 23.31
N ILE A 93 2.47 -4.37 23.75
CA ILE A 93 2.91 -4.65 25.13
C ILE A 93 2.01 -3.96 26.17
N ASP A 94 1.41 -2.83 25.80
CA ASP A 94 0.51 -2.04 26.64
C ASP A 94 -0.85 -2.70 26.93
N GLU A 95 -1.27 -3.70 26.14
CA GLU A 95 -2.54 -4.43 26.33
C GLU A 95 -2.36 -5.79 27.04
N MET A 96 -1.11 -6.21 27.28
CA MET A 96 -0.82 -7.47 27.95
C MET A 96 -1.06 -7.39 29.46
N ASP A 97 -1.71 -8.40 30.03
CA ASP A 97 -1.80 -8.55 31.48
C ASP A 97 -0.39 -8.81 32.07
N VAL A 98 -0.18 -8.32 33.30
CA VAL A 98 1.09 -8.37 34.03
C VAL A 98 1.62 -9.81 34.14
N ASP A 99 0.72 -10.79 34.27
CA ASP A 99 1.08 -12.20 34.35
C ASP A 99 1.71 -12.74 33.07
N ASN A 100 1.30 -12.26 31.89
CA ASN A 100 1.88 -12.67 30.61
C ASN A 100 3.24 -12.00 30.35
N LEU A 101 3.41 -10.75 30.77
CA LEU A 101 4.70 -10.06 30.70
C LEU A 101 5.78 -10.75 31.56
N ILE A 102 5.39 -11.22 32.74
CA ILE A 102 6.29 -11.95 33.64
C ILE A 102 6.75 -13.26 33.01
N ARG A 103 5.86 -13.99 32.32
CA ARG A 103 6.23 -15.23 31.62
C ARG A 103 7.21 -14.97 30.48
N MET A 104 6.95 -13.94 29.66
CA MET A 104 7.83 -13.58 28.54
C MET A 104 9.25 -13.19 29.03
N ALA A 105 9.35 -12.47 30.15
CA ALA A 105 10.65 -12.07 30.73
C ALA A 105 11.44 -13.23 31.37
N LEU A 106 10.76 -14.30 31.80
CA LEU A 106 11.40 -15.48 32.39
C LEU A 106 11.87 -16.48 31.34
N ASP A 107 11.17 -16.57 30.20
CA ASP A 107 11.50 -17.48 29.10
C ASP A 107 12.64 -16.95 28.22
N GLY A 108 12.76 -15.61 28.08
CA GLY A 108 13.82 -14.97 27.29
C GLY A 108 15.23 -14.99 27.91
N LYS A 109 15.45 -15.69 29.03
CA LYS A 109 16.76 -15.78 29.71
C LYS A 109 17.56 -17.04 29.37
N ASP A 110 17.01 -17.93 28.54
CA ASP A 110 17.76 -19.06 27.97
C ASP A 110 17.88 -18.90 26.44
N SER A 111 18.66 -17.92 25.99
CA SER A 111 19.40 -17.98 24.71
C SER A 111 20.58 -17.02 24.66
#